data_AF-A0A2N7B477-F1
#
_entry.id   AF-A0A2N7B477-F1
#
_cell.length_a   1.000
_cell.length_b   1.000
_cell.length_c   1.000
_cell.angle_alpha   90.00
_cell.angle_beta   90.00
_cell.angle_gamma   90.00
#
_symmetry.space_group_name_H-M   'P 1'
#
loop_
_entity.id
_entity.type
_entity.pdbx_description
1 polymer ?
#
loop_
_entity_poly.entity_id
_entity_poly.type
_entity_poly.pdbx_seq_one_letter_code
_entity_poly.pdbx_strand_id
1 'polypeptide(L)'
;MSLRIRLSLGLVLVSLIASAQSSLTSCRAELAGDTLRLGNAFIERLYLFNQGQLRTVAVIDKARNKRWNLNSQHPDFSFPNTMVSASVQGSFTRKNVAATATTPAYVQAEVLTPLGDLWLKRVFRIYPDCPAIACDYYLRGHPPVTEQRGEANAYDLRNIESQAAQQAGQAQAAFMDRLTLPSLHVQAKAVEFFDATDQNNTLVQEYPRLAYRQEVRLRGNLLFFQEVGQPTGWFFLKEAPVSGVQLAYPGFDFTLKTNEVKVAGLGIAPQDLRPDIWVRGYSVVLGLSDGTETGALLALRSYQRQLRQSPADEMILLNTWATADRTKTSTNPSYGRN
;
A
#
# COMPACT_ATOMS: atom_id res chain seq x y z
N MET A 1 20.62 19.32 -66.76
CA MET A 1 19.60 20.39 -66.67
C MET A 1 18.25 19.73 -66.41
N SER A 2 17.59 20.11 -65.32
CA SER A 2 16.20 19.86 -64.93
C SER A 2 15.69 18.41 -64.80
N LEU A 3 15.47 17.89 -63.58
CA LEU A 3 14.30 18.12 -62.70
C LEU A 3 13.08 17.25 -63.10
N ARG A 4 12.77 16.24 -62.27
CA ARG A 4 11.45 16.04 -61.62
C ARG A 4 11.41 14.72 -60.84
N ILE A 5 11.86 14.80 -59.60
CA ILE A 5 11.45 13.94 -58.49
C ILE A 5 10.05 14.42 -58.08
N ARG A 6 9.04 13.54 -58.15
CA ARG A 6 7.73 13.71 -57.49
C ARG A 6 7.52 12.47 -56.63
N LEU A 7 7.79 12.60 -55.33
CA LEU A 7 6.77 12.65 -54.28
C LEU A 7 5.90 11.39 -54.21
N SER A 8 6.40 10.41 -53.48
CA SER A 8 5.59 9.44 -52.73
C SER A 8 6.13 9.41 -51.29
N LEU A 9 6.07 10.57 -50.63
CA LEU A 9 6.38 10.76 -49.21
C LEU A 9 5.03 10.88 -48.48
N GLY A 10 4.41 9.75 -48.18
CA GLY A 10 3.04 9.77 -47.66
C GLY A 10 2.53 8.43 -47.18
N LEU A 11 3.35 7.63 -46.48
CA LEU A 11 2.84 6.50 -45.67
C LEU A 11 3.86 5.94 -44.66
N VAL A 12 4.49 6.78 -43.82
CA VAL A 12 5.29 6.27 -42.67
C VAL A 12 4.91 6.97 -41.35
N LEU A 13 3.90 7.84 -41.33
CA LEU A 13 3.54 8.62 -40.15
C LEU A 13 2.19 8.21 -39.54
N VAL A 14 2.04 6.93 -39.18
CA VAL A 14 0.94 6.47 -38.29
C VAL A 14 1.40 5.49 -37.20
N SER A 15 2.64 4.98 -37.23
CA SER A 15 3.04 3.88 -36.35
C SER A 15 3.91 4.27 -35.14
N LEU A 16 3.62 5.38 -34.44
CA LEU A 16 4.35 5.70 -33.19
C LEU A 16 3.58 6.54 -32.13
N ILE A 17 2.25 6.58 -32.19
CA ILE A 17 1.40 7.01 -31.04
C ILE A 17 0.64 5.81 -30.43
N ALA A 18 0.82 4.61 -30.97
CA ALA A 18 0.31 3.37 -30.39
C ALA A 18 1.33 2.78 -29.40
N SER A 19 1.76 3.54 -28.39
CA SER A 19 2.52 3.01 -27.27
C SER A 19 1.77 3.26 -25.97
N ALA A 20 1.38 2.16 -25.32
CA ALA A 20 0.78 2.04 -24.00
C ALA A 20 -0.76 1.99 -23.90
N GLN A 21 -1.43 1.24 -24.78
CA GLN A 21 -2.55 0.42 -24.29
C GLN A 21 -1.97 -0.93 -23.87
N SER A 22 -1.53 -1.03 -22.61
CA SER A 22 -1.28 -2.37 -22.05
C SER A 22 -2.62 -3.10 -22.05
N SER A 23 -2.66 -4.21 -22.78
CA SER A 23 -3.88 -4.99 -22.91
C SER A 23 -4.26 -5.52 -21.52
N LEU A 24 -5.45 -5.16 -21.03
CA LEU A 24 -6.00 -5.67 -19.77
C LEU A 24 -6.30 -7.18 -19.81
N THR A 25 -5.98 -7.86 -20.91
CA THR A 25 -6.15 -9.32 -21.09
C THR A 25 -5.38 -10.15 -20.07
N SER A 26 -4.28 -9.64 -19.52
CA SER A 26 -3.55 -10.33 -18.46
C SER A 26 -4.21 -10.18 -17.09
N CYS A 27 -5.03 -9.14 -16.88
CA CYS A 27 -5.69 -8.85 -15.61
C CYS A 27 -6.96 -9.68 -15.42
N ARG A 28 -7.04 -10.35 -14.26
CA ARG A 28 -8.15 -11.21 -13.85
C ARG A 28 -8.74 -10.71 -12.54
N ALA A 29 -10.07 -10.69 -12.51
CA ALA A 29 -10.87 -10.41 -11.31
C ALA A 29 -12.17 -11.20 -11.45
N GLU A 30 -12.22 -12.41 -10.90
CA GLU A 30 -13.33 -13.35 -11.15
C GLU A 30 -13.75 -14.03 -9.85
N LEU A 31 -15.05 -14.00 -9.56
CA LEU A 31 -15.64 -14.78 -8.49
C LEU A 31 -16.26 -16.05 -9.10
N ALA A 32 -15.72 -17.21 -8.75
CA ALA A 32 -16.22 -18.51 -9.19
C ALA A 32 -16.56 -19.36 -7.96
N GLY A 33 -17.85 -19.64 -7.76
CA GLY A 33 -18.33 -20.27 -6.53
C GLY A 33 -18.03 -19.39 -5.31
N ASP A 34 -17.30 -19.94 -4.35
CA ASP A 34 -16.86 -19.23 -3.13
C ASP A 34 -15.47 -18.59 -3.26
N THR A 35 -14.82 -18.70 -4.43
CA THR A 35 -13.42 -18.31 -4.58
C THR A 35 -13.30 -17.09 -5.49
N LEU A 36 -12.75 -15.99 -4.93
CA LEU A 36 -12.40 -14.79 -5.67
C LEU A 36 -10.94 -14.84 -6.12
N ARG A 37 -10.70 -14.71 -7.42
CA ARG A 37 -9.37 -14.68 -8.03
C ARG A 37 -9.04 -13.29 -8.53
N LEU A 38 -8.01 -12.67 -7.97
CA LEU A 38 -7.50 -11.37 -8.39
C LEU A 38 -6.05 -11.51 -8.83
N GLY A 39 -5.67 -10.99 -9.99
CA GLY A 39 -4.27 -11.08 -10.42
C GLY A 39 -4.01 -10.56 -11.82
N ASN A 40 -2.75 -10.60 -12.22
CA ASN A 40 -2.29 -10.23 -13.55
C ASN A 40 -1.30 -11.29 -14.09
N ALA A 41 -0.42 -10.91 -15.01
CA ALA A 41 0.61 -11.79 -15.58
C ALA A 41 1.66 -12.26 -14.56
N PHE A 42 1.87 -11.52 -13.47
CA PHE A 42 2.98 -11.72 -12.53
C PHE A 42 2.53 -12.25 -11.17
N ILE A 43 1.39 -11.78 -10.66
CA ILE A 43 0.84 -12.15 -9.35
C ILE A 43 -0.60 -12.63 -9.47
N GLU A 44 -0.98 -13.59 -8.65
CA GLU A 44 -2.39 -13.92 -8.41
C GLU A 44 -2.63 -14.19 -6.93
N ARG A 45 -3.71 -13.61 -6.40
CA ARG A 45 -4.18 -13.80 -5.04
C ARG A 45 -5.58 -14.41 -5.08
N LEU A 46 -5.72 -15.52 -4.37
CA LEU A 46 -6.95 -16.29 -4.23
C LEU A 46 -7.53 -16.02 -2.84
N TYR A 47 -8.80 -15.65 -2.81
CA TYR A 47 -9.55 -15.44 -1.58
C TYR A 47 -10.72 -16.41 -1.50
N LEU A 48 -10.98 -16.93 -0.31
CA LEU A 48 -12.32 -17.37 0.04
C LEU A 48 -13.19 -16.13 0.22
N PHE A 49 -14.28 -16.03 -0.55
CA PHE A 49 -15.15 -14.85 -0.59
C PHE A 49 -15.88 -14.63 0.74
N ASN A 50 -16.32 -15.71 1.40
CA ASN A 50 -16.87 -15.71 2.76
C ASN A 50 -17.87 -14.56 3.01
N GLN A 51 -18.91 -14.47 2.18
CA GLN A 51 -19.92 -13.40 2.25
C GLN A 51 -19.34 -11.97 2.16
N GLY A 52 -18.26 -11.80 1.40
CA GLY A 52 -17.51 -10.55 1.28
C GLY A 52 -16.35 -10.43 2.27
N GLN A 53 -16.33 -11.19 3.37
CA GLN A 53 -15.23 -11.20 4.34
C GLN A 53 -14.01 -11.98 3.82
N LEU A 54 -13.38 -11.43 2.78
CA LEU A 54 -12.28 -12.08 2.08
C LEU A 54 -11.22 -12.59 3.05
N ARG A 55 -10.83 -13.85 2.82
CA ARG A 55 -9.74 -14.52 3.50
C ARG A 55 -8.78 -15.07 2.46
N THR A 56 -7.53 -14.65 2.50
CA THR A 56 -6.54 -15.15 1.55
C THR A 56 -6.25 -16.62 1.79
N VAL A 57 -6.44 -17.42 0.75
CA VAL A 57 -6.17 -18.88 0.76
C VAL A 57 -4.92 -19.23 -0.02
N ALA A 58 -4.54 -18.42 -1.01
CA ALA A 58 -3.28 -18.59 -1.71
C ALA A 58 -2.81 -17.30 -2.38
N VAL A 59 -1.49 -17.23 -2.60
CA VAL A 59 -0.85 -16.26 -3.48
C VAL A 59 0.10 -17.01 -4.39
N ILE A 60 0.21 -16.57 -5.64
CA ILE A 60 0.98 -17.20 -6.69
C ILE A 60 1.91 -16.16 -7.31
N ASP A 61 3.22 -16.40 -7.24
CA ASP A 61 4.22 -15.75 -8.08
C ASP A 61 4.29 -16.50 -9.41
N LYS A 62 3.70 -15.91 -10.45
CA LYS A 62 3.67 -16.49 -11.80
C LYS A 62 5.03 -16.40 -12.49
N ALA A 63 5.87 -15.43 -12.13
CA ALA A 63 7.20 -15.27 -12.71
C ALA A 63 8.17 -16.37 -12.22
N ARG A 64 8.02 -16.81 -10.97
CA ARG A 64 8.88 -17.85 -10.35
C ARG A 64 8.21 -19.19 -10.17
N ASN A 65 6.96 -19.34 -10.67
CA ASN A 65 6.14 -20.54 -10.52
C ASN A 65 6.04 -21.01 -9.04
N LYS A 66 5.89 -20.05 -8.12
CA LYS A 66 5.77 -20.31 -6.68
C LYS A 66 4.33 -20.08 -6.25
N ARG A 67 3.79 -21.01 -5.47
CA ARG A 67 2.49 -20.88 -4.83
C ARG A 67 2.64 -21.01 -3.32
N TRP A 68 2.08 -20.05 -2.60
CA TRP A 68 1.88 -20.10 -1.17
C TRP A 68 0.43 -20.46 -0.90
N ASN A 69 0.21 -21.49 -0.08
CA ASN A 69 -1.11 -21.77 0.49
C ASN A 69 -1.14 -21.14 1.88
N LEU A 70 -2.09 -20.24 2.10
CA LEU A 70 -2.25 -19.50 3.35
C LEU A 70 -3.41 -20.10 4.14
N ASN A 71 -3.21 -20.26 5.45
CA ASN A 71 -4.11 -21.02 6.32
C ASN A 71 -4.74 -20.16 7.42
N SER A 72 -4.94 -18.87 7.15
CA SER A 72 -5.58 -17.98 8.12
C SER A 72 -6.97 -18.49 8.49
N GLN A 73 -7.35 -18.36 9.76
CA GLN A 73 -8.71 -18.66 10.24
C GLN A 73 -9.58 -17.40 10.34
N HIS A 74 -8.99 -16.22 10.10
CA HIS A 74 -9.66 -14.95 10.22
C HIS A 74 -9.73 -14.26 8.84
N PRO A 75 -10.72 -13.38 8.61
CA PRO A 75 -10.71 -12.50 7.46
C PRO A 75 -9.45 -11.61 7.43
N ASP A 76 -9.07 -11.20 6.22
CA ASP A 76 -7.85 -10.39 6.04
C ASP A 76 -8.00 -8.99 6.66
N PHE A 77 -9.22 -8.45 6.60
CA PHE A 77 -9.60 -7.19 7.24
C PHE A 77 -10.29 -7.47 8.57
N SER A 78 -9.95 -6.70 9.60
CA SER A 78 -10.68 -6.71 10.87
C SER A 78 -10.80 -5.31 11.44
N PHE A 79 -12.00 -4.95 11.87
CA PHE A 79 -12.27 -3.68 12.55
C PHE A 79 -12.72 -3.95 13.99
N PRO A 80 -12.23 -3.22 15.01
CA PRO A 80 -12.56 -3.46 16.40
C PRO A 80 -14.07 -3.45 16.64
N ASN A 81 -14.53 -4.32 17.55
CA ASN A 81 -15.92 -4.37 18.03
C ASN A 81 -16.99 -4.52 16.92
N THR A 82 -16.62 -5.02 15.75
CA THR A 82 -17.58 -5.35 14.70
C THR A 82 -18.12 -6.77 14.88
N MET A 83 -19.44 -6.89 14.95
CA MET A 83 -20.14 -8.17 14.94
C MET A 83 -20.78 -8.34 13.57
N VAL A 84 -20.45 -9.43 12.89
CA VAL A 84 -21.05 -9.71 11.58
C VAL A 84 -22.36 -10.45 11.79
N SER A 85 -23.46 -9.85 11.34
CA SER A 85 -24.72 -10.58 11.21
C SER A 85 -24.66 -11.53 10.02
N ALA A 86 -24.90 -12.81 10.23
CA ALA A 86 -24.86 -13.84 9.20
C ALA A 86 -25.93 -13.68 8.10
N SER A 87 -26.85 -12.73 8.24
CA SER A 87 -28.00 -12.52 7.36
C SER A 87 -27.72 -11.62 6.15
N VAL A 88 -26.60 -10.88 6.12
CA VAL A 88 -26.29 -9.94 5.03
C VAL A 88 -25.07 -10.44 4.26
N GLN A 89 -25.23 -10.63 2.96
CA GLN A 89 -24.15 -11.06 2.08
C GLN A 89 -23.43 -9.87 1.45
N GLY A 90 -22.11 -9.94 1.41
CA GLY A 90 -21.30 -9.04 0.61
C GLY A 90 -21.49 -9.26 -0.90
N SER A 91 -21.06 -8.28 -1.69
CA SER A 91 -21.18 -8.30 -3.15
C SER A 91 -19.83 -8.10 -3.82
N PHE A 92 -19.72 -8.57 -5.06
CA PHE A 92 -18.54 -8.42 -5.91
C PHE A 92 -18.95 -7.74 -7.23
N THR A 93 -18.21 -6.71 -7.64
CA THR A 93 -18.34 -6.14 -8.97
C THR A 93 -16.98 -5.96 -9.63
N ARG A 94 -16.94 -6.06 -10.96
CA ARG A 94 -15.74 -5.89 -11.78
C ARG A 94 -16.02 -4.87 -12.86
N LYS A 95 -15.07 -3.97 -13.11
CA LYS A 95 -15.07 -3.12 -14.31
C LYS A 95 -13.66 -2.86 -14.82
N ASN A 96 -13.54 -2.61 -16.11
CA ASN A 96 -12.32 -2.09 -16.69
C ASN A 96 -12.34 -0.55 -16.56
N VAL A 97 -11.25 0.02 -16.06
CA VAL A 97 -11.06 1.47 -15.99
C VAL A 97 -10.14 1.87 -17.13
N ALA A 98 -10.61 2.77 -17.98
CA ALA A 98 -9.81 3.28 -19.10
C ALA A 98 -8.66 4.16 -18.59
N ALA A 99 -7.58 4.21 -19.37
CA ALA A 99 -6.49 5.13 -19.11
C ALA A 99 -6.99 6.58 -19.21
N THR A 100 -6.40 7.46 -18.41
CA THR A 100 -6.54 8.91 -18.53
C THR A 100 -5.23 9.51 -19.00
N ALA A 101 -5.15 10.84 -19.13
CA ALA A 101 -3.91 11.52 -19.48
C ALA A 101 -2.76 11.29 -18.47
N THR A 102 -3.09 10.94 -17.22
CA THR A 102 -2.11 10.81 -16.12
C THR A 102 -2.13 9.45 -15.45
N THR A 103 -3.09 8.56 -15.75
CA THR A 103 -3.20 7.25 -15.11
C THR A 103 -3.39 6.14 -16.15
N PRO A 104 -2.70 5.00 -16.01
CA PRO A 104 -2.88 3.87 -16.91
C PRO A 104 -4.24 3.21 -16.71
N ALA A 105 -4.66 2.42 -17.71
CA ALA A 105 -5.81 1.55 -17.59
C ALA A 105 -5.55 0.43 -16.57
N TYR A 106 -6.60 -0.02 -15.88
CA TYR A 106 -6.52 -1.14 -14.94
C TYR A 106 -7.86 -1.85 -14.80
N VAL A 107 -7.84 -3.06 -14.25
CA VAL A 107 -9.07 -3.76 -13.81
C VAL A 107 -9.37 -3.34 -12.38
N GLN A 108 -10.57 -2.82 -12.16
CA GLN A 108 -11.10 -2.54 -10.84
C GLN A 108 -11.99 -3.70 -10.39
N ALA A 109 -11.72 -4.22 -9.19
CA ALA A 109 -12.56 -5.21 -8.54
C ALA A 109 -13.06 -4.63 -7.21
N GLU A 110 -14.37 -4.52 -7.03
CA GLU A 110 -14.97 -3.98 -5.81
C GLU A 110 -15.62 -5.09 -5.01
N VAL A 111 -15.32 -5.15 -3.71
CA VAL A 111 -15.96 -6.06 -2.76
C VAL A 111 -16.59 -5.23 -1.65
N LEU A 112 -17.92 -5.35 -1.53
CA LEU A 112 -18.68 -4.81 -0.41
C LEU A 112 -18.84 -5.89 0.66
N THR A 113 -18.61 -5.52 1.92
CA THR A 113 -18.66 -6.43 3.07
C THR A 113 -19.47 -5.78 4.19
N PRO A 114 -20.58 -6.38 4.62
CA PRO A 114 -21.30 -5.94 5.81
C PRO A 114 -20.54 -6.33 7.08
N LEU A 115 -20.48 -5.43 8.04
CA LEU A 115 -19.80 -5.56 9.33
C LEU A 115 -20.71 -5.05 10.46
N GLY A 116 -21.95 -5.55 10.51
CA GLY A 116 -23.00 -5.03 11.40
C GLY A 116 -23.58 -3.74 10.83
N ASP A 117 -23.57 -2.65 11.61
CA ASP A 117 -24.02 -1.31 11.19
C ASP A 117 -22.97 -0.55 10.36
N LEU A 118 -21.84 -1.21 10.08
CA LEU A 118 -20.76 -0.71 9.26
C LEU A 118 -20.69 -1.49 7.95
N TRP A 119 -20.34 -0.79 6.88
CA TRP A 119 -20.04 -1.36 5.58
C TRP A 119 -18.58 -1.08 5.25
N LEU A 120 -17.88 -2.12 4.82
CA LEU A 120 -16.56 -2.03 4.23
C LEU A 120 -16.69 -2.14 2.70
N LYS A 121 -16.03 -1.24 1.99
CA LYS A 121 -15.79 -1.36 0.55
C LYS A 121 -14.29 -1.46 0.31
N ARG A 122 -13.88 -2.55 -0.34
CA ARG A 122 -12.52 -2.76 -0.84
C ARG A 122 -12.51 -2.59 -2.34
N VAL A 123 -11.68 -1.70 -2.85
CA VAL A 123 -11.50 -1.45 -4.28
C VAL A 123 -10.11 -1.89 -4.68
N PHE A 124 -10.02 -3.05 -5.32
CA PHE A 124 -8.76 -3.58 -5.83
C PHE A 124 -8.43 -2.95 -7.18
N ARG A 125 -7.18 -2.46 -7.31
CA ARG A 125 -6.61 -1.95 -8.57
C ARG A 125 -5.58 -2.96 -9.08
N ILE A 126 -5.86 -3.54 -10.24
CA ILE A 126 -5.03 -4.59 -10.86
C ILE A 126 -4.49 -4.06 -12.18
N TYR A 127 -3.21 -3.69 -12.16
CA TYR A 127 -2.48 -3.24 -13.34
C TYR A 127 -1.83 -4.44 -14.06
N PRO A 128 -1.67 -4.41 -15.39
CA PRO A 128 -1.15 -5.56 -16.14
C PRO A 128 0.36 -5.78 -15.93
N ASP A 129 1.13 -4.71 -15.71
CA ASP A 129 2.59 -4.70 -15.84
C ASP A 129 3.34 -4.45 -14.51
N CYS A 130 2.89 -5.06 -13.41
CA CYS A 130 3.62 -5.06 -12.14
C CYS A 130 3.29 -6.31 -11.30
N PRO A 131 4.20 -6.80 -10.45
CA PRO A 131 3.95 -7.94 -9.57
C PRO A 131 3.21 -7.53 -8.29
N ALA A 132 2.18 -6.68 -8.40
CA ALA A 132 1.48 -6.11 -7.26
C ALA A 132 -0.04 -5.97 -7.48
N ILE A 133 -0.79 -6.04 -6.37
CA ILE A 133 -2.23 -5.77 -6.31
C ILE A 133 -2.44 -4.71 -5.22
N ALA A 134 -3.06 -3.60 -5.59
CA ALA A 134 -3.42 -2.54 -4.66
C ALA A 134 -4.88 -2.66 -4.22
N CYS A 135 -5.18 -2.25 -2.99
CA CYS A 135 -6.53 -2.23 -2.43
C CYS A 135 -6.77 -0.92 -1.69
N ASP A 136 -7.79 -0.17 -2.12
CA ASP A 136 -8.27 1.02 -1.44
C ASP A 136 -9.42 0.65 -0.50
N TYR A 137 -9.42 1.20 0.71
CA TYR A 137 -10.40 0.88 1.74
C TYR A 137 -11.34 2.05 1.98
N TYR A 138 -12.64 1.76 2.12
CA TYR A 138 -13.65 2.75 2.47
C TYR A 138 -14.60 2.17 3.52
N LEU A 139 -15.04 3.01 4.44
CA LEU A 139 -16.05 2.67 5.43
C LEU A 139 -17.27 3.58 5.30
N ARG A 140 -18.45 3.04 5.61
CA ARG A 140 -19.72 3.78 5.70
C ARG A 140 -20.59 3.14 6.76
N GLY A 141 -21.30 3.92 7.56
CA GLY A 141 -22.18 3.41 8.61
C GLY A 141 -21.89 4.05 9.96
N HIS A 142 -22.30 3.36 11.02
CA HIS A 142 -22.08 3.82 12.39
C HIS A 142 -20.86 3.14 13.00
N PRO A 143 -20.06 3.87 13.80
CA PRO A 143 -19.00 3.24 14.56
C PRO A 143 -19.58 2.17 15.51
N PRO A 144 -18.92 1.01 15.65
CA PRO A 144 -19.32 0.05 16.66
C PRO A 144 -19.19 0.68 18.06
N VAL A 145 -20.15 0.35 18.94
CA VAL A 145 -20.18 0.87 20.32
C VAL A 145 -18.85 0.55 20.99
N THR A 146 -18.09 1.58 21.32
CA THR A 146 -16.80 1.45 22.00
C THR A 146 -16.97 1.97 23.42
N GLU A 147 -16.73 1.11 24.42
CA GLU A 147 -16.59 1.59 25.80
C GLU A 147 -15.43 2.59 25.83
N GLN A 148 -15.70 3.83 26.24
CA GLN A 148 -14.67 4.88 26.36
C GLN A 148 -13.64 4.47 27.41
N ARG A 149 -12.47 4.02 26.97
CA ARG A 149 -11.25 4.02 27.79
C ARG A 149 -10.26 5.00 27.15
N GLY A 150 -9.70 5.85 27.99
CA GLY A 150 -9.14 7.16 27.65
C GLY A 150 -8.13 7.19 26.50
N GLU A 151 -8.15 8.32 25.79
CA GLU A 151 -7.23 8.67 24.72
C GLU A 151 -5.78 8.64 25.25
N ALA A 152 -4.98 7.69 24.78
CA ALA A 152 -3.55 7.71 25.03
C ALA A 152 -2.91 8.78 24.12
N ASN A 153 -2.31 9.81 24.72
CA ASN A 153 -1.59 10.87 24.01
C ASN A 153 -0.52 10.29 23.08
N ALA A 154 -0.54 10.71 21.80
CA ALA A 154 0.42 10.27 20.78
C ALA A 154 1.90 10.60 21.15
N TYR A 155 2.13 11.55 22.06
CA TYR A 155 3.45 11.88 22.59
C TYR A 155 3.98 10.88 23.62
N ASP A 156 3.11 10.22 24.42
CA ASP A 156 3.52 9.19 25.39
C ASP A 156 3.93 7.87 24.71
N LEU A 157 3.52 7.67 23.46
CA LEU A 157 3.83 6.47 22.68
C LEU A 157 5.24 6.46 22.09
N ARG A 158 6.09 7.47 22.35
CA ARG A 158 7.52 7.41 22.01
C ARG A 158 8.30 6.50 22.96
N ASN A 159 7.75 6.17 24.13
CA ASN A 159 8.33 5.25 25.11
C ASN A 159 7.55 3.91 25.14
N ILE A 160 7.66 3.11 24.07
CA ILE A 160 7.01 1.79 23.98
C ILE A 160 7.84 0.71 24.69
N GLU A 161 8.06 0.85 26.00
CA GLU A 161 8.63 -0.22 26.83
C GLU A 161 7.56 -0.95 27.65
N SER A 162 6.32 -0.45 27.74
CA SER A 162 5.26 -1.11 28.51
C SER A 162 4.46 -2.11 27.66
N GLN A 163 4.45 -3.37 28.10
CA GLN A 163 3.63 -4.44 27.51
C GLN A 163 2.12 -4.11 27.55
N ALA A 164 1.67 -3.27 28.49
CA ALA A 164 0.29 -2.85 28.63
C ALA A 164 -0.18 -1.92 27.48
N ALA A 165 0.65 -0.95 27.08
CA ALA A 165 0.36 -0.10 25.90
C ALA A 165 0.40 -0.92 24.59
N GLN A 166 1.23 -1.97 24.55
CA GLN A 166 1.29 -2.95 23.47
C GLN A 166 0.10 -3.92 23.41
N GLN A 167 -0.65 -4.12 24.49
CA GLN A 167 -1.87 -4.91 24.46
C GLN A 167 -3.09 -4.04 24.16
N ALA A 168 -3.16 -2.84 24.75
CA ALA A 168 -4.24 -1.87 24.53
C ALA A 168 -4.38 -1.45 23.05
N GLY A 169 -3.26 -1.07 22.40
CA GLY A 169 -3.32 -0.67 20.99
C GLY A 169 -3.66 -1.80 19.99
N GLN A 170 -3.59 -3.07 20.40
CA GLN A 170 -3.86 -4.23 19.55
C GLN A 170 -5.34 -4.59 19.59
N ALA A 171 -5.95 -4.49 20.78
CA ALA A 171 -7.39 -4.67 20.97
C ALA A 171 -8.22 -3.60 20.23
N GLN A 172 -7.61 -2.46 19.89
CA GLN A 172 -8.30 -1.30 19.32
C GLN A 172 -7.86 -0.94 17.88
N ALA A 173 -6.89 -1.66 17.29
CA ALA A 173 -6.44 -1.35 15.94
C ALA A 173 -7.27 -2.06 14.87
N ALA A 174 -7.64 -1.31 13.83
CA ALA A 174 -8.13 -1.89 12.58
C ALA A 174 -6.96 -2.44 11.77
N PHE A 175 -7.07 -3.69 11.33
CA PHE A 175 -6.15 -4.33 10.41
C PHE A 175 -6.74 -4.32 9.01
N MET A 176 -5.98 -3.78 8.07
CA MET A 176 -6.39 -3.61 6.68
C MET A 176 -6.17 -4.90 5.88
N ASP A 177 -5.02 -5.53 6.09
CA ASP A 177 -4.63 -6.77 5.41
C ASP A 177 -3.87 -7.70 6.36
N ARG A 178 -3.91 -9.01 6.09
CA ARG A 178 -3.28 -10.07 6.87
C ARG A 178 -2.81 -11.19 5.94
N LEU A 179 -1.63 -11.71 6.21
CA LEU A 179 -1.11 -12.92 5.60
C LEU A 179 -0.60 -13.87 6.69
N THR A 180 -1.11 -15.10 6.67
CA THR A 180 -0.57 -16.21 7.46
C THR A 180 0.27 -17.10 6.55
N LEU A 181 1.58 -16.94 6.62
CA LEU A 181 2.56 -17.65 5.79
C LEU A 181 2.73 -19.11 6.27
N PRO A 182 3.09 -20.04 5.38
CA PRO A 182 3.34 -21.43 5.75
C PRO A 182 4.63 -21.62 6.57
N SER A 183 5.64 -20.78 6.36
CA SER A 183 6.91 -20.84 7.10
C SER A 183 6.83 -20.13 8.46
N LEU A 184 7.60 -20.67 9.40
CA LEU A 184 7.80 -20.11 10.74
C LEU A 184 9.02 -19.16 10.82
N HIS A 185 9.82 -19.09 9.75
CA HIS A 185 11.05 -18.32 9.70
C HIS A 185 10.91 -17.22 8.66
N VAL A 186 10.41 -16.07 9.13
CA VAL A 186 10.24 -14.87 8.31
C VAL A 186 11.23 -13.82 8.77
N GLN A 187 11.97 -13.25 7.82
CA GLN A 187 12.72 -12.02 8.04
C GLN A 187 11.97 -10.85 7.39
N ALA A 188 12.00 -9.70 8.03
CA ALA A 188 11.34 -8.50 7.54
C ALA A 188 12.22 -7.26 7.70
N LYS A 189 11.95 -6.25 6.88
CA LYS A 189 12.57 -4.93 6.94
C LYS A 189 11.46 -3.90 6.80
N ALA A 190 11.15 -3.21 7.90
CA ALA A 190 10.25 -2.07 7.86
C ALA A 190 11.03 -0.82 7.46
N VAL A 191 10.47 -0.02 6.57
CA VAL A 191 11.06 1.22 6.08
C VAL A 191 10.11 2.36 6.42
N GLU A 192 10.58 3.29 7.24
CA GLU A 192 9.86 4.48 7.66
C GLU A 192 10.39 5.70 6.92
N PHE A 193 9.46 6.49 6.39
CA PHE A 193 9.76 7.77 5.76
C PHE A 193 9.49 8.90 6.74
N PHE A 194 10.28 9.97 6.64
CA PHE A 194 10.14 11.18 7.43
C PHE A 194 10.01 12.38 6.50
N ASP A 195 9.24 13.38 6.94
CA ASP A 195 9.07 14.66 6.27
C ASP A 195 9.65 15.78 7.16
N ALA A 196 9.37 17.05 6.88
CA ALA A 196 9.95 18.21 7.56
C ALA A 196 11.47 18.20 7.46
N THR A 197 11.98 18.43 6.23
CA THR A 197 13.41 18.42 5.90
C THR A 197 14.24 19.40 6.72
N ASP A 198 13.62 20.42 7.31
CA ASP A 198 14.27 21.37 8.23
C ASP A 198 14.61 20.73 9.59
N GLN A 199 13.85 19.71 10.00
CA GLN A 199 13.99 19.01 11.29
C GLN A 199 14.67 17.64 11.13
N ASN A 200 14.47 16.97 9.99
CA ASN A 200 14.95 15.63 9.74
C ASN A 200 16.02 15.60 8.65
N ASN A 201 17.27 15.35 9.04
CA ASN A 201 18.39 15.14 8.10
C ASN A 201 18.39 13.74 7.48
N THR A 202 17.67 12.79 8.07
CA THR A 202 17.54 11.41 7.59
C THR A 202 16.08 11.14 7.29
N LEU A 203 15.71 11.16 6.01
CA LEU A 203 14.31 11.04 5.57
C LEU A 203 13.83 9.58 5.42
N VAL A 204 14.75 8.63 5.57
CA VAL A 204 14.45 7.20 5.45
C VAL A 204 15.18 6.47 6.57
N GLN A 205 14.47 5.67 7.35
CA GLN A 205 15.07 4.74 8.29
C GLN A 205 14.57 3.32 8.04
N GLU A 206 15.47 2.35 8.19
CA GLU A 206 15.19 0.93 8.01
C GLU A 206 15.34 0.18 9.32
N TYR A 207 14.39 -0.70 9.61
CA TYR A 207 14.35 -1.50 10.82
C TYR A 207 14.29 -2.99 10.45
N PRO A 208 15.45 -3.68 10.32
CA PRO A 208 15.48 -5.12 10.08
C PRO A 208 14.99 -5.87 11.32
N ARG A 209 14.18 -6.90 11.11
CA ARG A 209 13.59 -7.72 12.16
C ARG A 209 13.47 -9.18 11.73
N LEU A 210 13.71 -10.08 12.67
CA LEU A 210 13.36 -11.49 12.53
C LEU A 210 12.04 -11.73 13.25
N ALA A 211 11.16 -12.51 12.62
CA ALA A 211 9.90 -12.90 13.23
C ALA A 211 10.16 -13.73 14.49
N TYR A 212 9.45 -13.39 15.56
CA TYR A 212 9.54 -14.08 16.84
C TYR A 212 8.17 -14.59 17.29
N ARG A 213 8.14 -15.42 18.34
CA ARG A 213 6.88 -16.00 18.87
C ARG A 213 5.92 -14.93 19.35
N GLN A 214 6.47 -13.89 19.98
CA GLN A 214 5.71 -12.71 20.36
C GLN A 214 5.55 -11.79 19.16
N GLU A 215 4.35 -11.23 19.03
CA GLU A 215 4.04 -10.28 17.97
C GLU A 215 4.78 -8.97 18.21
N VAL A 216 5.52 -8.51 17.21
CA VAL A 216 6.27 -7.26 17.23
C VAL A 216 5.53 -6.24 16.38
N ARG A 217 5.41 -5.01 16.91
CA ARG A 217 4.87 -3.86 16.19
C ARG A 217 5.98 -3.10 15.48
N LEU A 218 5.74 -2.73 14.23
CA LEU A 218 6.70 -2.03 13.38
C LEU A 218 6.06 -0.76 12.83
N ARG A 219 6.84 0.30 12.79
CA ARG A 219 6.48 1.57 12.15
C ARG A 219 7.06 1.62 10.75
N GLY A 220 6.35 2.27 9.85
CA GLY A 220 6.83 2.56 8.51
C GLY A 220 5.74 2.48 7.45
N ASN A 221 6.09 2.89 6.24
CA ASN A 221 5.17 2.91 5.11
C ASN A 221 5.35 1.68 4.21
N LEU A 222 6.49 1.01 4.32
CA LEU A 222 6.85 -0.13 3.49
C LEU A 222 7.42 -1.24 4.37
N LEU A 223 6.96 -2.47 4.15
CA LEU A 223 7.45 -3.66 4.82
C LEU A 223 7.88 -4.66 3.76
N PHE A 224 9.17 -4.92 3.66
CA PHE A 224 9.67 -6.08 2.94
C PHE A 224 9.69 -7.28 3.87
N PHE A 225 9.30 -8.45 3.38
CA PHE A 225 9.40 -9.67 4.16
C PHE A 225 9.58 -10.89 3.26
N GLN A 226 10.28 -11.91 3.78
CA GLN A 226 10.53 -13.14 3.05
C GLN A 226 10.76 -14.32 3.99
N GLU A 227 10.50 -15.51 3.47
CA GLU A 227 10.87 -16.75 4.12
C GLU A 227 12.39 -16.94 4.01
N VAL A 228 13.04 -17.23 5.14
CA VAL A 228 14.49 -17.42 5.18
C VAL A 228 14.90 -18.58 4.27
N GLY A 229 15.88 -18.34 3.39
CA GLY A 229 16.41 -19.35 2.46
C GLY A 229 15.60 -19.55 1.18
N GLN A 230 14.54 -18.78 0.95
CA GLN A 230 13.76 -18.82 -0.30
C GLN A 230 14.13 -17.64 -1.22
N PRO A 231 14.30 -17.85 -2.54
CA PRO A 231 14.58 -16.79 -3.52
C PRO A 231 13.27 -16.07 -3.94
N THR A 232 12.47 -15.68 -2.96
CA THR A 232 11.18 -15.04 -3.15
C THR A 232 10.93 -14.05 -2.03
N GLY A 233 10.48 -12.86 -2.37
CA GLY A 233 10.20 -11.80 -1.42
C GLY A 233 8.80 -11.23 -1.62
N TRP A 234 8.36 -10.55 -0.59
CA TRP A 234 7.08 -9.86 -0.54
C TRP A 234 7.30 -8.43 -0.09
N PHE A 235 6.36 -7.57 -0.46
CA PHE A 235 6.25 -6.27 0.19
C PHE A 235 4.81 -5.88 0.44
N PHE A 236 4.61 -5.19 1.56
CA PHE A 236 3.44 -4.35 1.78
C PHE A 236 3.84 -2.89 1.64
N LEU A 237 3.19 -2.15 0.76
CA LEU A 237 3.25 -0.69 0.73
C LEU A 237 1.92 -0.16 1.27
N LYS A 238 1.97 0.59 2.37
CA LYS A 238 0.85 1.34 2.90
C LYS A 238 0.90 2.74 2.31
N GLU A 239 -0.06 3.04 1.43
CA GLU A 239 -0.22 4.36 0.80
C GLU A 239 -0.91 5.31 1.78
N ALA A 240 -0.16 5.68 2.81
CA ALA A 240 -0.51 6.63 3.86
C ALA A 240 0.55 7.74 3.93
N PRO A 241 0.25 8.88 4.59
CA PRO A 241 1.28 9.84 4.96
C PRO A 241 2.41 9.19 5.78
N VAL A 242 3.53 9.89 5.94
CA VAL A 242 4.60 9.46 6.84
C VAL A 242 4.05 9.24 8.25
N SER A 243 4.59 8.26 8.99
CA SER A 243 4.01 7.79 10.26
C SER A 243 3.69 8.91 11.26
N GLY A 244 4.51 9.98 11.28
CA GLY A 244 4.35 11.11 12.19
C GLY A 244 3.13 12.00 11.95
N VAL A 245 2.46 11.88 10.80
CA VAL A 245 1.30 12.73 10.43
C VAL A 245 0.08 11.92 9.98
N GLN A 246 0.08 10.60 10.21
CA GLN A 246 -1.08 9.77 9.90
C GLN A 246 -2.27 10.12 10.81
N LEU A 247 -3.45 10.28 10.21
CA LEU A 247 -4.72 10.34 10.92
C LEU A 247 -5.01 9.02 11.64
N ALA A 248 -5.66 9.11 12.81
CA ALA A 248 -6.10 7.96 13.62
C ALA A 248 -5.00 6.89 13.78
N TYR A 249 -3.76 7.30 14.01
CA TYR A 249 -2.61 6.41 14.02
C TYR A 249 -2.58 5.53 15.29
N PRO A 250 -2.57 4.19 15.18
CA PRO A 250 -2.58 3.30 16.34
C PRO A 250 -1.20 3.14 17.01
N GLY A 251 -0.18 3.87 16.54
CA GLY A 251 1.21 3.79 17.03
C GLY A 251 2.10 2.79 16.29
N PHE A 252 1.56 2.09 15.27
CA PHE A 252 2.28 1.13 14.43
C PHE A 252 1.59 0.96 13.07
N ASP A 253 2.33 0.46 12.08
CA ASP A 253 1.83 0.25 10.71
C ASP A 253 1.78 -1.23 10.34
N PHE A 254 2.69 -2.02 10.90
CA PHE A 254 2.75 -3.45 10.66
C PHE A 254 2.90 -4.21 11.97
N THR A 255 2.47 -5.46 11.94
CA THR A 255 2.78 -6.41 13.00
C THR A 255 3.41 -7.65 12.39
N LEU A 256 4.44 -8.15 13.04
CA LEU A 256 5.16 -9.35 12.63
C LEU A 256 5.14 -10.36 13.76
N LYS A 257 4.64 -11.56 13.48
CA LYS A 257 4.72 -12.75 14.31
C LYS A 257 5.30 -13.89 13.46
N THR A 258 5.81 -14.94 14.10
CA THR A 258 6.45 -16.13 13.49
C THR A 258 5.97 -16.49 12.08
N ASN A 259 4.66 -16.51 11.84
CA ASN A 259 4.07 -16.81 10.54
C ASN A 259 2.95 -15.84 10.12
N GLU A 260 2.78 -14.71 10.82
CA GLU A 260 1.69 -13.77 10.54
C GLU A 260 2.24 -12.36 10.34
N VAL A 261 1.84 -11.75 9.22
CA VAL A 261 2.12 -10.35 8.90
C VAL A 261 0.78 -9.65 8.75
N LYS A 262 0.60 -8.51 9.44
CA LYS A 262 -0.62 -7.69 9.32
C LYS A 262 -0.25 -6.24 9.04
N VAL A 263 -1.14 -5.54 8.35
CA VAL A 263 -1.06 -4.10 8.08
C VAL A 263 -2.14 -3.40 8.89
N ALA A 264 -1.79 -2.37 9.65
CA ALA A 264 -2.66 -1.66 10.57
C ALA A 264 -2.75 -0.16 10.25
N GLY A 265 -3.76 0.49 10.83
CA GLY A 265 -3.95 1.93 10.75
C GLY A 265 -4.67 2.35 9.47
N LEU A 266 -6.00 2.30 9.52
CA LEU A 266 -6.89 2.60 8.39
C LEU A 266 -6.94 4.11 8.05
N GLY A 267 -6.56 4.98 8.98
CA GLY A 267 -6.65 6.44 8.80
C GLY A 267 -8.03 7.02 9.02
N ILE A 268 -8.96 6.25 9.60
CA ILE A 268 -10.35 6.66 9.88
C ILE A 268 -10.58 6.51 11.38
N ALA A 269 -10.97 7.60 12.04
CA ALA A 269 -11.43 7.58 13.42
C ALA A 269 -12.94 7.32 13.49
N PRO A 270 -13.48 6.80 14.62
CA PRO A 270 -14.91 6.56 14.77
C PRO A 270 -15.80 7.76 14.44
N GLN A 271 -15.37 8.97 14.78
CA GLN A 271 -16.07 10.24 14.52
C GLN A 271 -16.13 10.63 13.04
N ASP A 272 -15.25 10.09 12.21
CA ASP A 272 -15.22 10.39 10.77
C ASP A 272 -16.32 9.61 10.03
N LEU A 273 -16.83 8.53 10.63
CA LEU A 273 -17.82 7.64 10.02
C LEU A 273 -19.18 8.32 9.88
N ARG A 274 -19.81 8.10 8.73
CA ARG A 274 -21.11 8.67 8.38
C ARG A 274 -21.98 7.57 7.76
N PRO A 275 -23.29 7.55 8.04
CA PRO A 275 -24.20 6.52 7.51
C PRO A 275 -24.39 6.62 5.98
N ASP A 276 -24.34 7.83 5.43
CA ASP A 276 -24.75 8.07 4.04
C ASP A 276 -23.60 8.11 3.04
N ILE A 277 -22.37 8.37 3.49
CA ILE A 277 -21.20 8.60 2.62
C ILE A 277 -20.07 7.61 2.88
N TRP A 278 -19.38 7.24 1.80
CA TRP A 278 -18.16 6.44 1.89
C TRP A 278 -16.98 7.31 2.31
N VAL A 279 -16.43 7.05 3.50
CA VAL A 279 -15.21 7.66 4.01
C VAL A 279 -14.03 6.85 3.51
N ARG A 280 -13.09 7.51 2.84
CA ARG A 280 -11.89 6.87 2.30
C ARG A 280 -10.83 6.74 3.40
N GLY A 281 -10.31 5.52 3.55
CA GLY A 281 -9.12 5.25 4.36
C GLY A 281 -7.87 5.17 3.49
N TYR A 282 -6.77 4.76 4.10
CA TYR A 282 -5.54 4.49 3.35
C TYR A 282 -5.68 3.27 2.45
N SER A 283 -4.69 3.09 1.56
CA SER A 283 -4.62 1.95 0.65
C SER A 283 -3.44 1.06 1.01
N VAL A 284 -3.56 -0.24 0.71
CA VAL A 284 -2.50 -1.22 0.92
C VAL A 284 -2.22 -1.92 -0.40
N VAL A 285 -0.93 -2.06 -0.70
CA VAL A 285 -0.43 -2.76 -1.88
C VAL A 285 0.35 -3.96 -1.42
N LEU A 286 -0.03 -5.12 -1.94
CA LEU A 286 0.73 -6.35 -1.77
C LEU A 286 1.47 -6.64 -3.07
N GLY A 287 2.79 -6.83 -3.00
CA GLY A 287 3.57 -7.24 -4.16
C GLY A 287 4.62 -8.30 -3.85
N LEU A 288 5.18 -8.83 -4.94
CA LEU A 288 6.13 -9.94 -4.94
C LEU A 288 7.46 -9.54 -5.59
N SER A 289 8.55 -10.18 -5.17
CA SER A 289 9.91 -10.01 -5.69
C SER A 289 10.70 -11.31 -5.68
N ASP A 290 11.95 -11.30 -6.17
CA ASP A 290 12.90 -12.43 -6.05
C ASP A 290 13.55 -12.56 -4.68
N GLY A 291 13.17 -11.74 -3.70
CA GLY A 291 13.82 -11.72 -2.38
C GLY A 291 15.21 -11.09 -2.37
N THR A 292 15.68 -10.57 -3.50
CA THR A 292 16.84 -9.68 -3.53
C THR A 292 16.39 -8.25 -3.25
N GLU A 293 17.27 -7.43 -2.69
CA GLU A 293 16.97 -6.02 -2.44
C GLU A 293 16.66 -5.27 -3.74
N THR A 294 17.49 -5.45 -4.76
CA THR A 294 17.29 -4.82 -6.08
C THR A 294 15.96 -5.26 -6.71
N GLY A 295 15.64 -6.56 -6.69
CA GLY A 295 14.39 -7.04 -7.25
C GLY A 295 13.16 -6.54 -6.49
N ALA A 296 13.25 -6.38 -5.16
CA ALA A 296 12.20 -5.79 -4.36
C ALA A 296 11.96 -4.31 -4.70
N LEU A 297 13.03 -3.52 -4.87
CA LEU A 297 12.94 -2.12 -5.29
C LEU A 297 12.43 -1.97 -6.73
N LEU A 298 12.85 -2.84 -7.65
CA LEU A 298 12.35 -2.86 -9.04
C LEU A 298 10.86 -3.23 -9.09
N ALA A 299 10.42 -4.21 -8.29
CA ALA A 299 9.02 -4.57 -8.17
C ALA A 299 8.18 -3.40 -7.64
N LEU A 300 8.64 -2.73 -6.58
CA LEU A 300 8.01 -1.53 -6.05
C LEU A 300 7.95 -0.40 -7.08
N ARG A 301 9.06 -0.11 -7.77
CA ARG A 301 9.13 0.93 -8.81
C ARG A 301 8.20 0.62 -9.97
N SER A 302 8.10 -0.65 -10.39
CA SER A 302 7.18 -1.07 -11.44
C SER A 302 5.72 -0.78 -11.08
N TYR A 303 5.33 -0.97 -9.81
CA TYR A 303 4.01 -0.59 -9.31
C TYR A 303 3.84 0.93 -9.26
N GLN A 304 4.81 1.68 -8.74
CA GLN A 304 4.73 3.15 -8.66
C GLN A 304 4.54 3.80 -10.04
N ARG A 305 5.16 3.26 -11.09
CA ARG A 305 4.95 3.70 -12.48
C ARG A 305 3.51 3.51 -12.96
N GLN A 306 2.72 2.66 -12.30
CA GLN A 306 1.30 2.47 -12.59
C GLN A 306 0.40 3.50 -11.90
N LEU A 307 0.91 4.26 -10.91
CA LEU A 307 0.11 5.27 -10.21
C LEU A 307 -0.05 6.53 -11.06
N ARG A 308 1.02 6.94 -11.75
CA ARG A 308 1.04 8.12 -12.61
C ARG A 308 1.90 7.90 -13.84
N GLN A 309 1.39 8.31 -14.98
CA GLN A 309 2.11 8.43 -16.25
C GLN A 309 2.52 9.89 -16.44
N SER A 310 3.66 10.29 -15.89
CA SER A 310 4.22 11.63 -16.08
C SER A 310 5.72 11.54 -16.34
N PRO A 311 6.23 12.16 -17.43
CA PRO A 311 7.67 12.28 -17.65
C PRO A 311 8.39 13.02 -16.51
N ALA A 312 7.68 13.87 -15.76
CA ALA A 312 8.24 14.60 -14.63
C ALA A 312 8.52 13.71 -13.41
N ASP A 313 7.88 12.54 -13.29
CA ASP A 313 8.04 11.63 -12.15
C ASP A 313 9.41 10.90 -12.16
N GLU A 314 10.22 11.08 -13.21
CA GLU A 314 11.59 10.57 -13.31
C GLU A 314 12.64 11.68 -13.22
N MET A 315 12.22 12.93 -12.97
CA MET A 315 13.13 14.06 -12.80
C MET A 315 13.66 14.12 -11.37
N ILE A 316 14.98 14.12 -11.24
CA ILE A 316 15.64 14.45 -9.97
C ILE A 316 15.63 15.98 -9.86
N LEU A 317 14.76 16.50 -9.00
CA LEU A 317 14.69 17.93 -8.70
C LEU A 317 15.65 18.25 -7.55
N LEU A 318 16.54 19.21 -7.78
CA LEU A 318 17.45 19.71 -6.75
C LEU A 318 16.88 21.01 -6.18
N ASN A 319 16.62 21.05 -4.88
CA ASN A 319 16.24 22.28 -4.21
C ASN A 319 17.49 23.17 -4.03
N THR A 320 17.54 24.31 -4.70
CA THR A 320 18.70 25.24 -4.66
C THR A 320 18.58 26.32 -3.58
N TRP A 321 17.69 26.20 -2.59
CA TRP A 321 17.49 27.25 -1.58
C TRP A 321 18.75 27.61 -0.78
N ALA A 322 19.73 26.71 -0.65
CA ALA A 322 20.96 26.96 0.11
C ALA A 322 21.99 27.88 -0.59
N THR A 323 21.83 28.22 -1.88
CA THR A 323 22.78 29.08 -2.59
C THR A 323 22.51 30.58 -2.47
N ALA A 324 21.44 30.99 -1.79
CA ALA A 324 21.06 32.41 -1.67
C ALA A 324 21.76 33.18 -0.53
N ASP A 325 22.53 32.53 0.37
CA ASP A 325 22.93 33.16 1.65
C ASP A 325 24.45 33.18 1.94
N ARG A 326 25.30 33.43 0.93
CA ARG A 326 26.77 33.65 1.13
C ARG A 326 27.30 35.01 0.65
N THR A 327 26.45 36.04 0.60
CA THR A 327 26.90 37.43 0.44
C THR A 327 26.28 38.36 1.49
N LYS A 328 26.46 38.03 2.78
CA LYS A 328 26.47 39.04 3.85
C LYS A 328 27.91 39.27 4.26
N THR A 329 28.64 40.01 3.43
CA THR A 329 29.95 40.54 3.78
C THR A 329 29.73 41.57 4.89
N SER A 330 30.06 41.20 6.12
CA SER A 330 30.24 42.14 7.22
C SER A 330 31.49 42.98 6.94
N THR A 331 31.35 44.07 6.19
CA THR A 331 32.39 45.10 6.10
C THR A 331 31.89 46.33 6.84
N ASN A 332 32.34 46.44 8.08
CA ASN A 332 32.27 47.64 8.89
C ASN A 332 33.39 48.59 8.39
N PRO A 333 33.12 49.80 7.88
CA PRO A 333 34.16 50.79 7.68
C PRO A 333 34.08 51.81 8.81
N SER A 334 34.92 51.61 9.82
CA SER A 334 35.25 52.64 10.81
C SER A 334 36.22 53.67 10.20
N TYR A 335 35.84 54.93 10.31
CA TYR A 335 36.64 56.18 10.34
C TYR A 335 37.34 56.72 9.07
N GLY A 336 36.97 57.97 8.72
CA GLY A 336 37.96 59.05 8.54
C GLY A 336 37.66 60.19 7.54
N ARG A 337 37.18 61.34 8.07
CA ARG A 337 37.30 62.75 7.59
C ARG A 337 36.50 63.14 6.33
N ASN A 338 35.81 64.28 6.25
CA ASN A 338 35.95 65.59 6.91
C ASN A 338 34.72 66.02 7.72
#